data_AF-A0A7L4EQR9-F1
#
_entry.id   AF-A0A7L4EQR9-F1
#
_cell.length_a   1.000
_cell.length_b   1.000
_cell.length_c   1.000
_cell.angle_alpha   90.00
_cell.angle_beta   90.00
_cell.angle_gamma   90.00
#
_symmetry.space_group_name_H-M   'P 1'
#
loop_
_entity.id
_entity.type
_entity.pdbx_description
1 polymer ?
#
loop_
_entity_poly.entity_id
_entity_poly.type
_entity_poly.pdbx_seq_one_letter_code
_entity_poly.pdbx_strand_id
1 'polypeptide(L)'
;LMNAAVAQGVEPAQIAQHCDSVSLCFSKGLGAPSGAVLAGRREFVSEAWRVRKLLGGGMRQAGVLAAAARLGLQQAEETLRRDHDNARHFAEGTSG
;
A
#
# COMPACT_ATOMS: atom_id res chain seq x y z
N LEU A 1 4.02 4.94 0.72
CA LEU A 1 3.41 5.39 -0.55
C LEU A 1 2.04 6.03 -0.32
N MET A 2 0.94 5.28 -0.13
CA MET A 2 -0.42 5.86 -0.09
C MET A 2 -0.62 6.96 0.96
N ASN A 3 -0.13 6.77 2.19
CA ASN A 3 -0.19 7.84 3.21
C ASN A 3 0.43 9.16 2.75
N ALA A 4 1.60 9.10 2.11
CA ALA A 4 2.29 10.29 1.62
C ALA A 4 1.55 10.92 0.42
N ALA A 5 1.02 10.09 -0.49
CA ALA A 5 0.24 10.53 -1.63
C ALA A 5 -1.02 11.30 -1.18
N VAL A 6 -1.77 10.73 -0.25
CA VAL A 6 -2.97 11.36 0.32
C VAL A 6 -2.63 12.63 1.09
N ALA A 7 -1.60 12.61 1.94
CA ALA A 7 -1.21 13.79 2.72
C ALA A 7 -0.75 14.96 1.84
N GLN A 8 -0.13 14.68 0.68
CA GLN A 8 0.36 15.70 -0.25
C GLN A 8 -0.65 16.05 -1.36
N GLY A 9 -1.77 15.32 -1.47
CA GLY A 9 -2.75 15.53 -2.54
C GLY A 9 -2.18 15.25 -3.94
N VAL A 10 -1.28 14.27 -4.06
CA VAL A 10 -0.61 13.91 -5.32
C VAL A 10 -0.90 12.47 -5.69
N GLU A 11 -0.77 12.16 -6.98
CA GLU A 11 -0.87 10.78 -7.44
C GLU A 11 0.30 9.95 -6.88
N PRO A 12 0.07 8.68 -6.45
CA PRO A 12 1.15 7.82 -5.96
C PRO A 12 2.32 7.68 -6.93
N ALA A 13 2.05 7.77 -8.24
CA ALA A 13 3.07 7.75 -9.29
C ALA A 13 4.09 8.90 -9.18
N GLN A 14 3.66 10.09 -8.73
CA GLN A 14 4.55 11.24 -8.56
C GLN A 14 5.57 11.03 -7.44
N ILE A 15 5.28 10.15 -6.48
CA ILE A 15 6.22 9.75 -5.43
C ILE A 15 7.06 8.56 -5.92
N ALA A 16 6.40 7.56 -6.51
CA ALA A 16 7.02 6.31 -6.94
C ALA A 16 8.05 6.50 -8.06
N GLN A 17 7.94 7.54 -8.89
CA GLN A 17 8.89 7.83 -9.99
C GLN A 17 10.33 8.05 -9.52
N HIS A 18 10.54 8.36 -8.23
CA HIS A 18 11.87 8.56 -7.65
C HIS A 18 12.49 7.27 -7.08
N CYS A 19 11.89 6.10 -7.37
CA CYS A 19 12.35 4.80 -6.88
C CYS A 19 12.47 3.80 -8.04
N ASP A 20 13.51 2.97 -8.03
CA ASP A 20 13.64 1.85 -9.00
C ASP A 20 12.61 0.74 -8.77
N SER A 21 12.15 0.59 -7.52
CA SER A 21 11.11 -0.35 -7.12
C SER A 21 10.32 0.17 -5.92
N VAL A 22 9.09 -0.30 -5.75
CA VAL A 22 8.20 0.11 -4.67
C VAL A 22 7.48 -1.11 -4.10
N SER A 23 7.39 -1.15 -2.78
CA SER A 23 6.52 -2.08 -2.05
C SER A 23 5.37 -1.32 -1.39
N LEU A 24 4.16 -1.85 -1.47
CA LEU A 24 2.97 -1.31 -0.83
C LEU A 24 2.22 -2.42 -0.10
N CYS A 25 2.03 -2.27 1.21
CA CYS A 25 1.20 -3.17 2.01
C CYS A 25 -0.28 -2.80 1.89
N PHE A 26 -1.14 -3.80 1.76
CA PHE A 26 -2.60 -3.63 1.79
C PHE A 26 -3.19 -3.84 3.20
N SER A 27 -2.49 -4.56 4.08
CA SER A 27 -2.96 -4.89 5.42
C SER A 27 -2.58 -3.90 6.53
N LYS A 28 -2.58 -2.61 6.18
CA LYS A 28 -2.38 -1.49 7.11
C LYS A 28 -3.57 -0.54 6.99
N GLY A 29 -3.36 0.76 6.84
CA GLY A 29 -4.44 1.74 6.64
C GLY A 29 -5.29 1.54 5.38
N LEU A 30 -5.00 0.56 4.52
CA LEU A 30 -5.83 0.17 3.39
C LEU A 30 -6.86 -0.93 3.74
N GLY A 31 -6.84 -1.46 4.95
CA GLY A 31 -7.93 -2.31 5.48
C GLY A 31 -8.04 -3.73 4.90
N ALA A 32 -7.15 -4.17 4.00
CA ALA A 32 -7.17 -5.55 3.52
C ALA A 32 -6.71 -6.52 4.63
N PRO A 33 -7.22 -7.75 4.69
CA PRO A 33 -6.83 -8.70 5.75
C PRO A 33 -5.38 -9.18 5.63
N SER A 34 -4.83 -9.22 4.41
CA SER A 34 -3.45 -9.60 4.12
C SER A 34 -3.05 -9.11 2.73
N GLY A 35 -1.74 -9.06 2.49
CA GLY A 35 -1.17 -8.86 1.17
C GLY A 35 -0.36 -7.58 1.02
N ALA A 36 0.49 -7.60 0.02
CA ALA A 36 1.28 -6.48 -0.45
C ALA A 36 1.51 -6.63 -1.96
N VAL A 37 1.89 -5.54 -2.62
CA VAL A 37 2.38 -5.53 -3.99
C VAL A 37 3.82 -5.04 -4.03
N LEU A 38 4.60 -5.65 -4.92
CA LEU A 38 5.94 -5.20 -5.29
C LEU A 38 5.90 -4.79 -6.77
N ALA A 39 6.33 -3.58 -7.07
CA ALA A 39 6.35 -3.01 -8.41
C ALA A 39 7.76 -2.50 -8.75
N GLY A 40 8.10 -2.50 -10.03
CA GLY A 40 9.39 -2.04 -10.56
C GLY A 40 9.49 -2.37 -12.05
N ARG A 41 10.70 -2.31 -12.61
CA ARG A 41 10.95 -2.70 -14.00
C ARG A 41 10.61 -4.18 -14.25
N ARG A 42 10.36 -4.53 -15.51
CA ARG A 42 9.93 -5.87 -15.91
C ARG A 42 10.90 -6.95 -15.44
N GLU A 43 12.19 -6.72 -15.60
CA GLU A 43 13.26 -7.65 -15.25
C GLU A 43 13.28 -7.90 -13.74
N PHE A 44 13.09 -6.84 -12.96
CA PHE A 44 12.98 -6.91 -11.50
C PHE A 44 11.74 -7.70 -11.06
N VAL A 45 10.57 -7.46 -11.66
CA VAL A 45 9.34 -8.19 -11.34
C VAL A 45 9.46 -9.67 -11.75
N SER A 46 10.09 -9.97 -12.88
CA SER A 46 10.38 -11.35 -13.31
C SER A 46 11.24 -12.10 -12.29
N GLU A 47 12.28 -11.47 -11.76
CA GLU A 47 13.10 -12.05 -10.70
C GLU A 47 12.33 -12.22 -9.39
N ALA A 48 11.63 -11.16 -8.96
CA ALA A 48 10.81 -11.21 -7.76
C ALA A 48 9.73 -12.32 -7.82
N TRP A 49 9.20 -12.62 -9.01
CA TRP A 49 8.24 -13.72 -9.19
C TRP A 49 8.87 -15.10 -8.92
N ARG A 50 10.13 -15.30 -9.33
CA ARG A 50 10.91 -16.53 -9.01
C ARG A 50 11.17 -16.63 -7.52
N VAL A 51 11.69 -15.55 -6.92
CA VAL A 51 11.96 -15.46 -5.48
C VAL A 51 10.69 -15.69 -4.66
N ARG A 52 9.56 -15.12 -5.06
CA ARG A 52 8.26 -15.35 -4.40
C ARG A 52 7.90 -16.84 -4.36
N LYS A 53 8.21 -17.62 -5.40
CA LYS A 53 7.99 -19.08 -5.38
C LYS A 53 8.97 -19.78 -4.45
N LEU A 54 10.25 -19.43 -4.51
CA LEU A 54 11.30 -19.99 -3.63
C LEU A 54 10.97 -19.79 -2.14
N LEU A 55 10.49 -18.59 -1.78
CA LEU A 55 10.14 -18.23 -0.41
C LEU A 55 8.72 -18.68 0.02
N GLY A 56 8.01 -19.45 -0.81
CA GLY A 56 6.69 -19.99 -0.46
C GLY A 56 5.51 -19.02 -0.61
N GLY A 57 5.71 -17.81 -1.14
CA GLY A 57 4.63 -16.82 -1.40
C GLY A 57 3.72 -17.14 -2.60
N GLY A 58 3.85 -18.33 -3.19
CA GLY A 58 3.16 -18.77 -4.39
C GLY A 58 1.71 -19.23 -4.17
N MET A 59 0.86 -18.42 -3.53
CA MET A 59 -0.52 -18.76 -3.19
C MET A 59 -1.39 -19.12 -4.41
N ARG A 60 -2.41 -19.96 -4.20
CA ARG A 60 -3.35 -20.41 -5.24
C ARG A 60 -4.54 -19.44 -5.35
N GLN A 61 -5.59 -19.63 -4.56
CA GLN A 61 -6.82 -18.84 -4.60
C GLN A 61 -6.67 -17.44 -3.95
N ALA A 62 -5.58 -16.72 -4.26
CA ALA A 62 -5.28 -15.40 -3.70
C ALA A 62 -6.22 -14.29 -4.19
N GLY A 63 -7.12 -14.59 -5.14
CA GLY A 63 -8.08 -13.63 -5.69
C GLY A 63 -8.99 -12.99 -4.63
N VAL A 64 -9.36 -13.72 -3.58
CA VAL A 64 -10.17 -13.19 -2.47
C VAL A 64 -9.41 -12.08 -1.73
N LEU A 65 -8.11 -12.28 -1.45
CA LEU A 65 -7.27 -11.27 -0.81
C LEU A 65 -7.00 -10.08 -1.75
N ALA A 66 -6.77 -10.36 -3.03
CA ALA A 66 -6.58 -9.32 -4.04
C ALA A 66 -7.84 -8.44 -4.23
N ALA A 67 -9.03 -9.02 -4.11
CA ALA A 67 -10.29 -8.27 -4.16
C ALA A 67 -10.42 -7.30 -2.98
N ALA A 68 -10.09 -7.74 -1.76
CA ALA A 68 -10.06 -6.87 -0.58
C ALA A 68 -9.01 -5.75 -0.72
N ALA A 69 -7.81 -6.06 -1.23
CA ALA A 69 -6.79 -5.06 -1.53
C ALA A 69 -7.28 -4.01 -2.55
N ARG A 70 -7.98 -4.44 -3.60
CA ARG A 70 -8.55 -3.55 -4.61
C ARG A 70 -9.58 -2.60 -4.02
N LEU A 71 -10.48 -3.11 -3.16
CA LEU A 71 -11.47 -2.27 -2.45
C LEU A 71 -10.76 -1.25 -1.55
N GLY A 72 -9.76 -1.68 -0.79
CA GLY A 72 -8.95 -0.80 0.06
C GLY A 72 -8.26 0.33 -0.70
N LEU A 73 -7.76 0.06 -1.92
CA LEU A 73 -7.18 1.10 -2.79
C LEU A 73 -8.23 2.11 -3.27
N GLN A 74 -9.44 1.66 -3.60
CA GLN A 74 -10.52 2.54 -4.06
C GLN A 74 -11.00 3.52 -2.98
N GLN A 75 -10.89 3.12 -1.70
CA GLN A 75 -11.32 3.91 -0.54
C GLN A 75 -10.15 4.59 0.19
N ALA A 76 -8.94 4.47 -0.34
CA ALA A 76 -7.71 4.84 0.35
C ALA A 76 -7.65 6.33 0.69
N GLU A 77 -8.08 7.19 -0.23
CA GLU A 77 -8.01 8.65 -0.02
C GLU A 77 -8.87 9.09 1.16
N GLU A 78 -10.15 8.70 1.16
CA GLU A 78 -11.09 9.02 2.24
C GLU A 78 -10.61 8.44 3.58
N THR A 79 -10.25 7.15 3.59
CA THR A 79 -9.87 6.45 4.82
C THR A 79 -8.60 7.04 5.42
N LEU A 80 -7.55 7.21 4.62
CA LEU A 80 -6.27 7.70 5.12
C LEU A 80 -6.32 9.18 5.50
N ARG A 81 -7.12 9.99 4.81
CA ARG A 81 -7.32 11.41 5.20
C ARG A 81 -7.96 11.50 6.58
N ARG A 82 -9.02 10.72 6.82
CA ARG A 82 -9.64 10.62 8.14
C ARG A 82 -8.64 10.15 9.21
N ASP A 83 -7.79 9.18 8.88
CA ASP A 83 -6.75 8.72 9.81
C ASP A 83 -5.73 9.82 10.13
N HIS A 84 -5.32 10.63 9.14
CA HIS A 84 -4.42 11.78 9.34
C HIS A 84 -5.06 12.85 10.23
N ASP A 85 -6.33 13.16 9.99
CA ASP A 85 -7.08 14.14 10.79
C ASP A 85 -7.22 13.68 12.24
N ASN A 86 -7.58 12.41 12.45
CA ASN A 86 -7.67 11.82 13.79
C ASN A 86 -6.32 11.81 14.50
N ALA A 87 -5.23 11.47 13.81
CA ALA A 87 -3.90 11.48 14.39
C ALA A 87 -3.45 12.91 14.78
N ARG A 88 -3.80 13.92 13.98
CA ARG A 88 -3.54 15.34 14.29
C ARG A 88 -4.32 15.78 15.52
N HIS A 89 -5.64 15.52 15.55
CA HIS A 89 -6.48 15.86 16.69
C HIS A 89 -5.98 15.19 17.99
N PHE A 90 -5.55 13.92 17.90
CA PHE A 90 -4.97 13.22 19.05
C PHE A 90 -3.71 13.92 19.56
N ALA A 91 -2.77 14.25 18.66
CA ALA A 91 -1.51 14.90 19.03
C ALA A 91 -1.74 16.28 19.67
N GLU A 92 -2.67 17.08 19.13
CA GLU A 92 -3.05 18.38 19.68
C GLU A 92 -3.65 18.25 21.08
N GLY A 93 -4.52 17.25 21.29
CA GLY A 93 -5.16 16.99 22.58
C GLY A 93 -4.23 16.49 23.67
N THR A 94 -3.10 15.88 23.32
CA THR A 94 -2.10 15.37 24.29
C THR A 94 -0.92 16.30 24.53
N SER A 95 -0.86 17.44 23.85
CA SER A 95 0.28 18.39 23.94
C SER A 95 0.09 19.47 25.02
N GLY A 96 -0.94 19.36 25.85
CA GLY A 96 -1.17 20.20 27.05
C GLY A 96 -1.10 19.39 28.33
#